data_AF-A0A7S1JB37-F1
#
_entry.id   AF-A0A7S1JB37-F1
#
_cell.length_a   1.000
_cell.length_b   1.000
_cell.length_c   1.000
_cell.angle_alpha   90.00
_cell.angle_beta   90.00
_cell.angle_gamma   90.00
#
_symmetry.space_group_name_H-M   'P 1'
#
loop_
_entity.id
_entity.type
_entity.pdbx_description
1 polymer ?
#
loop_
_entity_poly.entity_id
_entity_poly.type
_entity_poly.pdbx_seq_one_letter_code
_entity_poly.pdbx_strand_id
1 'polypeptide(L)'
;MRGYMQAALTNINHLVECTGRNGDAPQQVNGHGDWHAEKAALLEELTRLRAENERLQDQAQKQGPQRRPVTPRAYPQAPKHTGSERDPEQARSALRTISLRALKDTIAEIYASKSHFDQQCAASRRPRETMERHLYTFLTQRHNQRSAVLDWAQAIIAGIKEHGPHDNDVAVFGKILRHEVDEEFLLVQRQLKQTVYELLRVYLQGRHPLKTEAEVDALLQKKVHAQVYEDEWVGIVKYMFNAEDAVSIIVRVREVIVEHSTRTVHHAVSLQDQSAISYVDFLKVLLDFQLAGHERFLAKFVAIFRQFDMDRNGVLDEAGLRGMLKVLDPRKTETECSELLNLMDPYGHQCITLSECVTFLSKELVALMADPL
;
A
#
# COMPACT_ATOMS: atom_id res chain seq x y z
N MET A 1 8.48 9.30 -12.01
CA MET A 1 7.63 8.09 -11.93
C MET A 1 8.31 6.79 -12.39
N ARG A 2 8.95 6.68 -13.57
CA ARG A 2 9.66 5.42 -13.97
C ARG A 2 10.90 5.07 -13.12
N GLY A 3 11.61 6.06 -12.57
CA GLY A 3 12.78 5.83 -11.71
C GLY A 3 12.44 5.31 -10.29
N TYR A 4 11.24 5.56 -9.79
CA TYR A 4 10.82 5.16 -8.44
C TYR A 4 10.39 3.69 -8.37
N MET A 5 9.76 3.17 -9.44
CA MET A 5 9.50 1.72 -9.54
C MET A 5 10.80 0.93 -9.64
N GLN A 6 11.79 1.41 -10.39
CA GLN A 6 13.09 0.74 -10.46
C GLN A 6 13.83 0.86 -9.13
N ALA A 7 13.85 2.02 -8.46
CA ALA A 7 14.54 2.20 -7.19
C ALA A 7 13.90 1.46 -6.01
N ALA A 8 12.56 1.37 -5.94
CA ALA A 8 11.86 0.59 -4.91
C ALA A 8 12.04 -0.93 -5.13
N LEU A 9 12.01 -1.39 -6.39
CA LEU A 9 12.30 -2.79 -6.73
C LEU A 9 13.79 -3.12 -6.59
N THR A 10 14.69 -2.19 -6.91
CA THR A 10 16.13 -2.33 -6.71
C THR A 10 16.48 -2.29 -5.22
N ASN A 11 15.82 -1.47 -4.38
CA ASN A 11 16.07 -1.48 -2.93
C ASN A 11 15.54 -2.76 -2.27
N ILE A 12 14.43 -3.32 -2.73
CA ILE A 12 13.94 -4.63 -2.28
C ILE A 12 14.87 -5.75 -2.75
N ASN A 13 15.35 -5.72 -4.00
CA ASN A 13 16.34 -6.68 -4.51
C ASN A 13 17.74 -6.51 -3.87
N HIS A 14 18.14 -5.30 -3.51
CA HIS A 14 19.45 -5.02 -2.89
C HIS A 14 19.46 -5.39 -1.41
N LEU A 15 18.30 -5.34 -0.72
CA LEU A 15 18.12 -5.94 0.61
C LEU A 15 18.25 -7.47 0.56
N VAL A 16 17.85 -8.09 -0.57
CA VAL A 16 17.94 -9.53 -0.83
C VAL A 16 19.34 -9.96 -1.29
N GLU A 17 20.09 -9.10 -2.00
CA GLU A 17 21.45 -9.39 -2.49
C GLU A 17 22.54 -9.19 -1.43
N CYS A 18 22.37 -8.28 -0.46
CA CYS A 18 23.36 -8.05 0.60
C CYS A 18 23.50 -9.21 1.61
N THR A 19 22.53 -10.13 1.68
CA THR A 19 22.56 -11.28 2.60
C THR A 19 23.01 -12.60 1.94
N GLY A 20 23.42 -12.57 0.67
CA GLY A 20 23.63 -13.77 -0.17
C GLY A 20 25.05 -14.32 -0.30
N ARG A 21 26.04 -13.88 0.49
CA ARG A 21 27.39 -14.47 0.45
C ARG A 21 27.65 -15.31 1.71
N ASN A 22 27.25 -16.58 1.66
CA ASN A 22 28.07 -17.72 2.12
C ASN A 22 27.37 -19.07 1.87
N GLY A 23 28.06 -19.97 1.16
CA GLY A 23 28.02 -21.41 1.44
C GLY A 23 27.23 -22.33 0.50
N ASP A 24 27.90 -22.75 -0.57
CA ASP A 24 27.95 -24.10 -1.19
C ASP A 24 26.68 -24.94 -1.44
N ALA A 25 26.43 -25.19 -2.72
CA ALA A 25 25.47 -26.16 -3.27
C ALA A 25 26.08 -27.56 -3.46
N PRO A 26 25.23 -28.61 -3.58
CA PRO A 26 25.52 -29.68 -4.54
C PRO A 26 24.36 -30.00 -5.52
N GLN A 27 24.73 -29.91 -6.80
CA GLN A 27 24.39 -30.70 -8.01
C GLN A 27 23.03 -31.43 -8.19
N GLN A 28 22.26 -30.89 -9.14
CA GLN A 28 21.65 -31.48 -10.36
C GLN A 28 20.89 -32.83 -10.34
N VAL A 29 19.66 -32.81 -10.88
CA VAL A 29 19.17 -33.82 -11.85
C VAL A 29 18.39 -33.12 -12.99
N ASN A 30 18.73 -33.51 -14.22
CA ASN A 30 18.28 -32.95 -15.50
C ASN A 30 16.82 -33.29 -15.86
N GLY A 31 16.09 -32.27 -16.34
CA GLY A 31 14.76 -32.41 -16.93
C GLY A 31 14.08 -31.08 -17.24
N HIS A 32 14.81 -30.07 -17.74
CA HIS A 32 14.22 -28.79 -18.15
C HIS A 32 14.33 -28.64 -19.67
N GLY A 33 13.20 -28.86 -20.35
CA GLY A 33 12.95 -28.20 -21.63
C GLY A 33 13.08 -26.69 -21.44
N ASP A 34 13.59 -26.01 -22.46
CA ASP A 34 14.16 -24.66 -22.44
C ASP A 34 13.23 -23.55 -21.89
N TRP A 35 13.08 -23.55 -20.57
CA TRP A 35 12.33 -22.59 -19.76
C TRP A 35 12.87 -21.16 -19.91
N HIS A 36 14.15 -21.02 -20.27
CA HIS A 36 14.75 -19.72 -20.49
C HIS A 36 14.26 -19.07 -21.79
N ALA A 37 14.08 -19.85 -22.86
CA ALA A 37 13.49 -19.36 -24.10
C ALA A 37 12.00 -18.98 -23.93
N GLU A 38 11.23 -19.79 -23.19
CA GLU A 38 9.81 -19.52 -22.95
C GLU A 38 9.61 -18.29 -22.05
N LYS A 39 10.47 -18.11 -21.03
CA LYS A 39 10.53 -16.91 -20.18
C LYS A 39 10.89 -15.65 -20.97
N ALA A 40 11.78 -15.75 -21.95
CA ALA A 40 12.16 -14.61 -22.79
C ALA A 40 11.02 -14.16 -23.70
N ALA A 41 10.27 -15.10 -24.30
CA ALA A 41 9.12 -14.80 -25.15
C ALA A 41 8.00 -14.06 -24.38
N LEU A 42 7.70 -14.51 -23.15
CA LEU A 42 6.68 -13.87 -22.31
C LEU A 42 7.05 -12.46 -21.85
N LEU A 43 8.34 -12.19 -21.60
CA LEU A 43 8.80 -10.85 -21.24
C LEU A 43 8.72 -9.88 -22.43
N GLU A 44 8.97 -10.37 -23.64
CA GLU A 44 8.81 -9.58 -24.87
C GLU A 44 7.33 -9.24 -25.13
N GLU A 45 6.43 -10.20 -24.90
CA GLU A 45 4.98 -10.01 -25.05
C GLU A 45 4.41 -9.01 -24.02
N LEU A 46 4.82 -9.11 -22.75
CA LEU A 46 4.46 -8.12 -21.71
C LEU A 46 4.97 -6.72 -22.04
N THR A 47 6.14 -6.60 -22.66
CA THR A 47 6.70 -5.31 -23.08
C THR A 47 5.88 -4.71 -24.22
N ARG A 48 5.45 -5.53 -25.18
CA ARG A 48 4.57 -5.13 -26.28
C ARG A 48 3.20 -4.64 -25.78
N LEU A 49 2.57 -5.39 -24.87
CA LEU A 49 1.25 -5.05 -24.31
C LEU A 49 1.28 -3.76 -23.46
N ARG A 50 2.40 -3.48 -22.80
CA ARG A 50 2.61 -2.21 -22.07
C ARG A 50 2.71 -1.01 -23.02
N ALA A 51 3.44 -1.15 -24.13
CA ALA A 51 3.55 -0.09 -25.13
C ALA A 51 2.22 0.18 -25.87
N GLU A 52 1.41 -0.86 -26.08
CA GLU A 52 0.09 -0.73 -26.70
C GLU A 52 -0.92 -0.02 -25.78
N ASN A 53 -0.92 -0.34 -24.48
CA ASN A 53 -1.72 0.38 -23.48
C ASN A 53 -1.35 1.87 -23.38
N GLU A 54 -0.07 2.20 -23.45
CA GLU A 54 0.42 3.60 -23.43
C GLU A 54 -0.11 4.37 -24.65
N ARG A 55 -0.12 3.75 -25.85
CA ARG A 55 -0.70 4.35 -27.06
C ARG A 55 -2.21 4.55 -26.99
N LEU A 56 -2.95 3.62 -26.39
CA LEU A 56 -4.40 3.72 -26.23
C LEU A 56 -4.77 4.84 -25.24
N GLN A 57 -3.98 5.03 -24.18
CA GLN A 57 -4.14 6.13 -23.23
C GLN A 57 -3.87 7.50 -23.87
N ASP A 58 -2.84 7.61 -24.73
CA ASP A 58 -2.54 8.83 -25.48
C ASP A 58 -3.63 9.18 -26.52
N GLN A 59 -4.30 8.18 -27.09
CA GLN A 59 -5.43 8.40 -28.00
C GLN A 59 -6.67 8.89 -27.26
N ALA A 60 -6.92 8.39 -26.04
CA ALA A 60 -8.04 8.84 -25.21
C ALA A 60 -7.88 10.30 -24.74
N GLN A 61 -6.65 10.77 -24.51
CA GLN A 61 -6.38 12.18 -24.15
C GLN A 61 -6.64 13.17 -25.30
N LYS A 62 -6.62 12.73 -26.56
CA LYS A 62 -6.84 13.61 -27.73
C LYS A 62 -8.31 13.87 -28.04
N GLN A 63 -9.25 13.21 -27.36
CA GLN A 63 -10.69 13.42 -27.51
C GLN A 63 -11.35 13.84 -26.17
N GLY A 64 -11.04 15.04 -25.69
CA GLY A 64 -11.68 15.63 -24.51
C GLY A 64 -12.79 16.64 -24.85
N PRO A 65 -13.96 16.61 -24.20
CA PRO A 65 -15.05 17.57 -24.42
C PRO A 65 -14.80 18.91 -23.69
N GLN A 66 -15.12 20.02 -24.36
CA GLN A 66 -15.02 21.39 -23.84
C GLN A 66 -16.08 21.70 -22.77
N ARG A 67 -15.67 22.23 -21.60
CA ARG A 67 -16.52 23.15 -20.78
C ARG A 67 -15.72 24.26 -20.07
N ARG A 68 -16.43 25.39 -19.91
CA ARG A 68 -15.98 26.78 -19.70
C ARG A 68 -15.51 27.11 -18.26
N PRO A 69 -14.75 28.23 -18.08
CA PRO A 69 -14.05 28.53 -16.83
C PRO A 69 -14.92 29.29 -15.81
N VAL A 70 -14.70 29.00 -14.52
CA VAL A 70 -15.24 29.78 -13.39
C VAL A 70 -14.07 30.41 -12.64
N THR A 71 -14.19 31.71 -12.35
CA THR A 71 -13.19 32.58 -11.73
C THR A 71 -13.06 32.39 -10.20
N PRO A 72 -11.93 32.82 -9.60
CA PRO A 72 -11.59 32.48 -8.21
C PRO A 72 -12.19 33.48 -7.21
N ARG A 73 -12.71 32.98 -6.08
CA ARG A 73 -13.14 33.81 -4.95
C ARG A 73 -12.31 33.48 -3.70
N ALA A 74 -11.85 34.55 -3.04
CA ALA A 74 -10.97 34.56 -1.88
C ALA A 74 -11.55 33.85 -0.63
N TYR A 75 -10.63 33.30 0.18
CA TYR A 75 -10.85 32.68 1.47
C TYR A 75 -11.48 33.63 2.50
N PRO A 76 -12.47 33.19 3.30
CA PRO A 76 -12.81 33.84 4.56
C PRO A 76 -12.21 33.10 5.75
N GLN A 77 -11.57 33.88 6.62
CA GLN A 77 -11.09 33.50 7.96
C GLN A 77 -12.24 33.18 8.92
N ALA A 78 -11.94 32.38 9.95
CA ALA A 78 -12.88 31.95 10.98
C ALA A 78 -13.40 33.12 11.84
N PRO A 79 -14.71 33.19 12.17
CA PRO A 79 -15.21 34.13 13.16
C PRO A 79 -15.33 33.52 14.56
N LYS A 80 -15.07 34.41 15.53
CA LYS A 80 -15.06 34.21 16.99
C LYS A 80 -16.47 34.02 17.56
N HIS A 81 -16.53 33.29 18.68
CA HIS A 81 -17.70 33.06 19.53
C HIS A 81 -18.37 34.33 20.06
N THR A 82 -19.71 34.36 20.05
CA THR A 82 -20.57 34.96 21.08
C THR A 82 -21.85 34.13 21.17
N GLY A 83 -22.26 33.74 22.38
CA GLY A 83 -23.31 32.76 22.63
C GLY A 83 -24.76 33.28 22.56
N SER A 84 -25.69 32.32 22.53
CA SER A 84 -26.97 32.39 23.24
C SER A 84 -27.56 30.98 23.32
N GLU A 85 -28.02 30.64 24.51
CA GLU A 85 -28.52 29.35 24.97
C GLU A 85 -29.85 28.96 24.31
N ARG A 86 -30.01 27.66 24.05
CA ARG A 86 -31.28 26.94 24.20
C ARG A 86 -30.99 25.46 24.46
N ASP A 87 -31.68 24.93 25.47
CA ASP A 87 -31.38 23.72 26.24
C ASP A 87 -31.38 22.38 25.48
N PRO A 88 -30.78 21.33 26.08
CA PRO A 88 -30.30 20.14 25.43
C PRO A 88 -30.96 18.87 25.96
N GLU A 89 -31.72 18.12 25.17
CA GLU A 89 -31.90 16.69 25.42
C GLU A 89 -32.66 16.04 24.27
N GLN A 90 -32.25 14.82 23.90
CA GLN A 90 -32.89 13.92 22.92
C GLN A 90 -32.53 14.10 21.45
N ALA A 91 -31.24 14.05 21.15
CA ALA A 91 -30.76 13.30 19.98
C ALA A 91 -29.40 12.69 20.32
N ARG A 92 -29.40 11.58 21.08
CA ARG A 92 -28.23 10.70 21.10
C ARG A 92 -28.08 10.16 19.68
N SER A 93 -27.20 10.78 18.90
CA SER A 93 -26.77 10.32 17.59
C SER A 93 -26.33 8.87 17.74
N ALA A 94 -27.15 7.94 17.25
CA ALA A 94 -26.69 6.59 17.01
C ALA A 94 -25.58 6.72 15.96
N LEU A 95 -24.33 6.58 16.41
CA LEU A 95 -23.16 6.63 15.54
C LEU A 95 -23.42 5.74 14.33
N ARG A 96 -23.30 6.33 13.15
CA ARG A 96 -23.51 5.63 11.89
C ARG A 96 -22.49 4.50 11.76
N THR A 97 -22.92 3.26 11.97
CA THR A 97 -22.09 2.08 11.75
C THR A 97 -22.02 1.76 10.26
N ILE A 98 -20.80 1.67 9.73
CA ILE A 98 -20.53 1.28 8.34
C ILE A 98 -20.13 -0.19 8.30
N SER A 99 -20.75 -0.99 7.44
CA SER A 99 -20.34 -2.39 7.26
C SER A 99 -18.96 -2.49 6.60
N LEU A 100 -18.21 -3.55 6.85
CA LEU A 100 -16.92 -3.83 6.19
C LEU A 100 -16.97 -3.66 4.67
N ARG A 101 -17.94 -4.25 3.98
CA ARG A 101 -18.06 -4.13 2.51
C ARG A 101 -18.20 -2.66 2.09
N ALA A 102 -19.16 -1.95 2.67
CA ALA A 102 -19.36 -0.53 2.37
C ALA A 102 -18.13 0.34 2.69
N LEU A 103 -17.39 0.01 3.75
CA LEU A 103 -16.14 0.68 4.09
C LEU A 103 -15.08 0.44 3.02
N LYS A 104 -14.88 -0.81 2.58
CA LYS A 104 -13.93 -1.15 1.52
C LYS A 104 -14.28 -0.47 0.19
N ASP A 105 -15.56 -0.46 -0.18
CA ASP A 105 -16.03 0.23 -1.38
C ASP A 105 -15.75 1.74 -1.30
N THR A 106 -16.03 2.35 -0.14
CA THR A 106 -15.74 3.77 0.11
C THR A 106 -14.24 4.06 0.04
N ILE A 107 -13.40 3.22 0.64
CA ILE A 107 -11.93 3.34 0.58
C ILE A 107 -11.44 3.27 -0.88
N ALA A 108 -11.95 2.32 -1.66
CA ALA A 108 -11.60 2.19 -3.08
C ALA A 108 -11.99 3.43 -3.89
N GLU A 109 -13.18 3.99 -3.65
CA GLU A 109 -13.64 5.24 -4.27
C GLU A 109 -12.73 6.43 -3.90
N ILE A 110 -12.31 6.54 -2.63
CA ILE A 110 -11.39 7.59 -2.17
C ILE A 110 -10.05 7.48 -2.88
N TYR A 111 -9.46 6.28 -2.98
CA TYR A 111 -8.20 6.10 -3.71
C TYR A 111 -8.32 6.45 -5.20
N ALA A 112 -9.41 6.05 -5.86
CA ALA A 112 -9.65 6.40 -7.26
C ALA A 112 -9.78 7.91 -7.45
N SER A 113 -10.53 8.58 -6.56
CA SER A 113 -10.65 10.03 -6.53
C SER A 113 -9.30 10.71 -6.29
N LYS A 114 -8.50 10.21 -5.34
CA LYS A 114 -7.17 10.74 -5.00
C LYS A 114 -6.23 10.65 -6.19
N SER A 115 -6.19 9.50 -6.85
CA SER A 115 -5.33 9.30 -8.03
C SER A 115 -5.65 10.30 -9.13
N HIS A 116 -6.93 10.58 -9.39
CA HIS A 116 -7.33 11.58 -10.37
C HIS A 116 -6.96 13.01 -9.91
N PHE A 117 -7.17 13.32 -8.63
CA PHE A 117 -6.81 14.61 -8.05
C PHE A 117 -5.30 14.87 -8.14
N ASP A 118 -4.47 13.89 -7.84
CA ASP A 118 -3.01 14.00 -7.90
C ASP A 118 -2.52 14.23 -9.34
N GLN A 119 -3.11 13.53 -10.31
CA GLN A 119 -2.83 13.77 -11.74
C GLN A 119 -3.20 15.20 -12.16
N GLN A 120 -4.36 15.70 -11.69
CA GLN A 120 -4.78 17.07 -11.96
C GLN A 120 -3.85 18.09 -11.29
N CYS A 121 -3.39 17.84 -10.08
CA CYS A 121 -2.44 18.68 -9.37
C CYS A 121 -1.10 18.73 -10.10
N ALA A 122 -0.58 17.58 -10.51
CA ALA A 122 0.65 17.50 -11.31
C ALA A 122 0.52 18.27 -12.63
N ALA A 123 -0.59 18.10 -13.36
CA ALA A 123 -0.83 18.81 -14.62
C ALA A 123 -1.00 20.33 -14.43
N SER A 124 -1.61 20.74 -13.32
CA SER A 124 -1.92 22.15 -13.03
C SER A 124 -0.86 22.85 -12.17
N ARG A 125 0.25 22.15 -11.84
CA ARG A 125 1.30 22.64 -10.93
C ARG A 125 0.74 23.11 -9.58
N ARG A 126 -0.17 22.32 -9.01
CA ARG A 126 -0.72 22.52 -7.66
C ARG A 126 -0.08 21.51 -6.70
N PRO A 127 -0.01 21.82 -5.39
CA PRO A 127 0.55 20.90 -4.43
C PRO A 127 -0.34 19.65 -4.32
N ARG A 128 0.30 18.50 -4.12
CA ARG A 128 -0.38 17.26 -3.72
C ARG A 128 -0.91 17.44 -2.30
N GLU A 129 -2.09 16.88 -2.02
CA GLU A 129 -2.60 16.83 -0.65
C GLU A 129 -2.42 15.44 -0.04
N THR A 130 -2.42 15.37 1.30
CA THR A 130 -2.39 14.09 2.01
C THR A 130 -3.69 13.31 1.80
N MET A 131 -3.65 11.99 1.97
CA MET A 131 -4.87 11.16 1.96
C MET A 131 -5.93 11.63 2.98
N GLU A 132 -5.53 12.08 4.16
CA GLU A 132 -6.46 12.61 5.16
C GLU A 132 -7.16 13.86 4.65
N ARG A 133 -6.40 14.81 4.10
CA ARG A 133 -6.98 16.02 3.53
C ARG A 133 -7.92 15.69 2.37
N HIS A 134 -7.52 14.75 1.52
CA HIS A 134 -8.35 14.30 0.39
C HIS A 134 -9.61 13.56 0.81
N LEU A 135 -9.60 12.83 1.94
CA LEU A 135 -10.82 12.26 2.49
C LEU A 135 -11.88 13.35 2.72
N TYR A 136 -11.50 14.48 3.32
CA TYR A 136 -12.42 15.60 3.52
C TYR A 136 -12.80 16.30 2.21
N THR A 137 -11.86 16.45 1.27
CA THR A 137 -12.14 16.96 -0.09
C THR A 137 -13.20 16.11 -0.78
N PHE A 138 -13.02 14.78 -0.80
CA PHE A 138 -13.93 13.80 -1.38
C PHE A 138 -15.31 13.85 -0.72
N LEU A 139 -15.37 13.82 0.61
CA LEU A 139 -16.64 13.87 1.34
C LEU A 139 -17.38 15.19 1.12
N THR A 140 -16.67 16.31 1.04
CA THR A 140 -17.26 17.62 0.76
C THR A 140 -17.82 17.71 -0.67
N GLN A 141 -17.15 17.11 -1.65
CA GLN A 141 -17.65 17.03 -3.02
C GLN A 141 -18.90 16.13 -3.12
N ARG A 142 -18.95 15.06 -2.32
CA ARG A 142 -20.07 14.10 -2.30
C ARG A 142 -21.26 14.61 -1.48
N HIS A 143 -21.01 15.38 -0.43
CA HIS A 143 -22.02 15.83 0.52
C HIS A 143 -22.05 17.36 0.62
N ASN A 144 -23.19 17.93 0.26
CA ASN A 144 -23.40 19.39 0.29
C ASN A 144 -23.58 19.96 1.71
N GLN A 145 -23.64 19.12 2.76
CA GLN A 145 -23.86 19.52 4.14
C GLN A 145 -22.65 19.19 5.01
N ARG A 146 -22.16 20.19 5.76
CA ARG A 146 -20.98 20.06 6.62
C ARG A 146 -21.17 19.04 7.75
N SER A 147 -22.38 18.93 8.30
CA SER A 147 -22.73 17.90 9.29
C SER A 147 -22.56 16.49 8.72
N ALA A 148 -23.08 16.24 7.52
CA ALA A 148 -22.95 14.95 6.85
C ALA A 148 -21.48 14.58 6.58
N VAL A 149 -20.64 15.54 6.20
CA VAL A 149 -19.19 15.30 6.03
C VAL A 149 -18.55 14.80 7.33
N LEU A 150 -18.86 15.44 8.46
CA LEU A 150 -18.32 15.04 9.76
C LEU A 150 -18.85 13.66 10.19
N ASP A 151 -20.14 13.41 10.01
CA ASP A 151 -20.76 12.12 10.37
C ASP A 151 -20.14 10.96 9.57
N TRP A 152 -19.88 11.17 8.26
CA TRP A 152 -19.23 10.18 7.42
C TRP A 152 -17.75 9.99 7.76
N ALA A 153 -17.01 11.07 8.03
CA ALA A 153 -15.63 10.97 8.46
C ALA A 153 -15.52 10.16 9.77
N GLN A 154 -16.40 10.43 10.75
CA GLN A 154 -16.48 9.67 11.99
C GLN A 154 -16.84 8.20 11.77
N ALA A 155 -17.81 7.91 10.90
CA ALA A 155 -18.19 6.55 10.54
C ALA A 155 -17.03 5.77 9.89
N ILE A 156 -16.27 6.41 9.00
CA ILE A 156 -15.09 5.82 8.36
C ILE A 156 -14.00 5.54 9.40
N ILE A 157 -13.69 6.51 10.27
CA ILE A 157 -12.68 6.33 11.33
C ILE A 157 -13.09 5.21 12.30
N ALA A 158 -14.36 5.15 12.69
CA ALA A 158 -14.90 4.08 13.53
C ALA A 158 -14.80 2.71 12.83
N GLY A 159 -15.19 2.64 11.56
CA GLY A 159 -15.07 1.42 10.75
C GLY A 159 -13.63 0.96 10.58
N ILE A 160 -12.67 1.87 10.40
CA ILE A 160 -11.24 1.55 10.36
C ILE A 160 -10.79 0.93 11.67
N LYS A 161 -11.21 1.50 12.81
CA LYS A 161 -10.85 0.97 14.13
C LYS A 161 -11.46 -0.42 14.39
N GLU A 162 -12.70 -0.63 13.94
CA GLU A 162 -13.42 -1.90 14.12
C GLU A 162 -12.86 -3.01 13.20
N HIS A 163 -12.66 -2.70 11.93
CA HIS A 163 -12.33 -3.70 10.92
C HIS A 163 -10.85 -3.83 10.62
N GLY A 164 -10.03 -2.82 10.90
CA GLY A 164 -8.59 -2.82 10.64
C GLY A 164 -7.83 -4.03 11.19
N PRO A 165 -8.09 -4.53 12.41
CA PRO A 165 -7.41 -5.73 12.92
C PRO A 165 -7.67 -7.00 12.08
N HIS A 166 -8.78 -7.04 11.35
CA HIS A 166 -9.26 -8.22 10.63
C HIS A 166 -9.17 -8.08 9.10
N ASP A 167 -8.99 -6.87 8.56
CA ASP A 167 -8.86 -6.60 7.13
C ASP A 167 -7.66 -5.70 6.85
N ASN A 168 -6.67 -6.24 6.12
CA ASN A 168 -5.42 -5.54 5.85
C ASN A 168 -5.60 -4.29 4.96
N ASP A 169 -6.55 -4.28 4.02
CA ASP A 169 -6.80 -3.10 3.16
C ASP A 169 -7.28 -1.93 4.02
N VAL A 170 -8.14 -2.22 4.99
CA VAL A 170 -8.63 -1.24 5.98
C VAL A 170 -7.51 -0.79 6.92
N ALA A 171 -6.67 -1.71 7.37
CA ALA A 171 -5.52 -1.40 8.22
C ALA A 171 -4.55 -0.42 7.54
N VAL A 172 -4.14 -0.73 6.29
CA VAL A 172 -3.26 0.10 5.46
C VAL A 172 -3.85 1.49 5.27
N PHE A 173 -5.12 1.58 4.88
CA PHE A 173 -5.79 2.88 4.71
C PHE A 173 -5.77 3.70 5.99
N GLY A 174 -6.07 3.08 7.14
CA GLY A 174 -5.97 3.74 8.44
C GLY A 174 -4.57 4.24 8.78
N LYS A 175 -3.52 3.49 8.41
CA LYS A 175 -2.11 3.85 8.62
C LYS A 175 -1.69 5.02 7.75
N ILE A 176 -2.12 5.04 6.49
CA ILE A 176 -1.89 6.15 5.56
C ILE A 176 -2.57 7.43 6.04
N LEU A 177 -3.82 7.34 6.52
CA LEU A 177 -4.54 8.48 7.10
C LEU A 177 -3.86 9.08 8.33
N ARG A 178 -3.10 8.29 9.09
CA ARG A 178 -2.35 8.75 10.28
C ARG A 178 -0.90 9.15 9.99
N HIS A 179 -0.51 9.17 8.71
CA HIS A 179 0.86 9.46 8.27
C HIS A 179 1.86 8.52 8.96
N GLU A 180 1.51 7.24 9.06
CA GLU A 180 2.38 6.18 9.60
C GLU A 180 3.02 5.38 8.46
N VAL A 181 2.38 5.40 7.28
CA VAL A 181 2.79 4.71 6.06
C VAL A 181 2.52 5.65 4.88
N ASP A 182 3.40 5.63 3.87
CA ASP A 182 3.23 6.38 2.62
C ASP A 182 2.09 5.83 1.75
N GLU A 183 1.50 6.69 0.91
CA GLU A 183 0.38 6.32 0.03
C GLU A 183 0.77 5.26 -1.02
N GLU A 184 2.05 5.23 -1.41
CA GLU A 184 2.61 4.37 -2.44
C GLU A 184 2.73 2.90 -1.99
N PHE A 185 2.67 2.62 -0.68
CA PHE A 185 2.61 1.26 -0.14
C PHE A 185 1.44 0.43 -0.68
N LEU A 186 0.36 1.06 -1.14
CA LEU A 186 -0.75 0.36 -1.81
C LEU A 186 -0.29 -0.41 -3.06
N LEU A 187 0.73 0.10 -3.78
CA LEU A 187 1.31 -0.58 -4.93
C LEU A 187 2.02 -1.86 -4.51
N VAL A 188 2.75 -1.79 -3.40
CA VAL A 188 3.46 -2.92 -2.79
C VAL A 188 2.47 -4.01 -2.38
N GLN A 189 1.38 -3.62 -1.71
CA GLN A 189 0.28 -4.53 -1.35
C GLN A 189 -0.32 -5.21 -2.59
N ARG A 190 -0.64 -4.44 -3.65
CA ARG A 190 -1.20 -4.99 -4.89
C ARG A 190 -0.24 -5.97 -5.56
N GLN A 191 1.05 -5.63 -5.60
CA GLN A 191 2.07 -6.50 -6.17
C GLN A 191 2.20 -7.81 -5.39
N LEU A 192 2.17 -7.78 -4.05
CA LEU A 192 2.18 -9.00 -3.24
C LEU A 192 1.00 -9.92 -3.59
N LYS A 193 -0.22 -9.37 -3.65
CA LYS A 193 -1.43 -10.14 -4.00
C LYS A 193 -1.30 -10.81 -5.36
N GLN A 194 -0.77 -10.08 -6.34
CA GLN A 194 -0.52 -10.61 -7.68
C GLN A 194 0.54 -11.72 -7.63
N THR A 195 1.70 -11.46 -7.02
CA THR A 195 2.77 -12.46 -6.94
C THR A 195 2.32 -13.76 -6.28
N VAL A 196 1.53 -13.70 -5.21
CA VAL A 196 0.99 -14.90 -4.54
C VAL A 196 0.06 -15.68 -5.48
N TYR A 197 -0.83 -15.00 -6.21
CA TYR A 197 -1.74 -15.62 -7.18
C TYR A 197 -0.96 -16.32 -8.31
N GLU A 198 0.05 -15.66 -8.85
CA GLU A 198 0.89 -16.18 -9.93
C GLU A 198 1.74 -17.36 -9.49
N LEU A 199 2.32 -17.31 -8.29
CA LEU A 199 3.11 -18.42 -7.76
C LEU A 199 2.24 -19.65 -7.50
N LEU A 200 1.01 -19.45 -7.05
CA LEU A 200 0.04 -20.55 -6.94
C LEU A 200 -0.31 -21.13 -8.32
N ARG A 201 -0.50 -20.28 -9.34
CA ARG A 201 -0.73 -20.72 -10.74
C ARG A 201 0.43 -21.59 -11.23
N VAL A 202 1.66 -21.11 -11.08
CA VAL A 202 2.88 -21.82 -11.51
C VAL A 202 3.05 -23.14 -10.76
N TYR A 203 2.78 -23.15 -9.46
CA TYR A 203 2.81 -24.37 -8.65
C TYR A 203 1.81 -25.41 -9.16
N LEU A 204 0.56 -25.00 -9.45
CA LEU A 204 -0.48 -25.88 -9.98
C LEU A 204 -0.14 -26.40 -11.38
N GLN A 205 0.45 -25.56 -12.25
CA GLN A 205 0.92 -25.96 -13.57
C GLN A 205 2.02 -27.02 -13.48
N GLY A 206 2.99 -26.84 -12.58
CA GLY A 206 4.07 -27.82 -12.34
C GLY A 206 3.55 -29.16 -11.78
N ARG A 207 2.52 -29.13 -10.92
CA ARG A 207 1.85 -30.33 -10.38
C ARG A 207 0.94 -31.03 -11.38
N HIS A 208 0.49 -30.34 -12.44
CA HIS A 208 -0.40 -30.87 -13.45
C HIS A 208 0.07 -30.60 -14.89
N PRO A 209 1.21 -31.18 -15.34
CA PRO A 209 1.77 -30.90 -16.66
C PRO A 209 0.87 -31.28 -17.85
N LEU A 210 -0.08 -32.18 -17.63
CA LEU A 210 -1.01 -32.66 -18.66
C LEU A 210 -2.29 -31.82 -18.77
N LYS A 211 -2.51 -30.85 -17.87
CA LYS A 211 -3.68 -29.98 -17.91
C LYS A 211 -3.41 -28.78 -18.81
N THR A 212 -4.44 -28.37 -19.54
CA THR A 212 -4.42 -27.15 -20.34
C THR A 212 -4.41 -25.91 -19.44
N GLU A 213 -4.01 -24.75 -19.99
CA GLU A 213 -4.01 -23.49 -19.23
C GLU A 213 -5.37 -23.15 -18.64
N ALA A 214 -6.45 -23.35 -19.40
CA ALA A 214 -7.82 -23.09 -18.94
C ALA A 214 -8.22 -23.99 -17.75
N GLU A 215 -7.77 -25.24 -17.73
CA GLU A 215 -8.00 -26.16 -16.62
C GLU A 215 -7.17 -25.78 -15.39
N VAL A 216 -5.93 -25.32 -15.57
CA VAL A 216 -5.10 -24.79 -14.47
C VAL A 216 -5.73 -23.54 -13.88
N ASP A 217 -6.22 -22.62 -14.71
CA ASP A 217 -6.90 -21.41 -14.24
C ASP A 217 -8.20 -21.74 -13.49
N ALA A 218 -8.96 -22.74 -13.93
CA ALA A 218 -10.14 -23.23 -13.21
C ALA A 218 -9.77 -23.80 -11.81
N LEU A 219 -8.67 -24.54 -11.70
CA LEU A 219 -8.18 -25.04 -10.40
C LEU A 219 -7.70 -23.90 -9.50
N LEU A 220 -7.00 -22.93 -10.08
CA LEU A 220 -6.54 -21.74 -9.37
C LEU A 220 -7.72 -20.97 -8.79
N GLN A 221 -8.76 -20.73 -9.59
CA GLN A 221 -10.00 -20.10 -9.12
C GLN A 221 -10.65 -20.90 -8.00
N LYS A 222 -10.69 -22.23 -8.12
CA LYS A 222 -11.19 -23.10 -7.03
C LYS A 222 -10.38 -22.91 -5.74
N LYS A 223 -9.05 -22.82 -5.84
CA LYS A 223 -8.15 -22.64 -4.69
C LYS A 223 -8.30 -21.27 -4.02
N VAL A 224 -8.38 -20.21 -4.82
CA VAL A 224 -8.55 -18.83 -4.35
C VAL A 224 -9.85 -18.64 -3.57
N HIS A 225 -10.91 -19.41 -3.90
CA HIS A 225 -12.18 -19.38 -3.18
C HIS A 225 -12.29 -20.44 -2.07
N ALA A 226 -11.25 -21.25 -1.86
CA ALA A 226 -11.24 -22.35 -0.89
C ALA A 226 -9.93 -22.33 -0.08
N GLN A 227 -9.28 -23.49 0.04
CA GLN A 227 -8.09 -23.68 0.85
C GLN A 227 -6.85 -23.97 0.00
N VAL A 228 -5.71 -23.50 0.50
CA VAL A 228 -4.36 -23.84 0.05
C VAL A 228 -3.70 -24.78 1.07
N TYR A 229 -2.99 -25.80 0.59
CA TYR A 229 -2.37 -26.84 1.41
C TYR A 229 -0.92 -26.50 1.76
N GLU A 230 -0.36 -27.18 2.77
CA GLU A 230 0.97 -26.91 3.32
C GLU A 230 2.09 -26.85 2.28
N ASP A 231 2.11 -27.80 1.37
CA ASP A 231 3.10 -27.85 0.30
C ASP A 231 3.00 -26.64 -0.65
N GLU A 232 1.78 -26.15 -0.92
CA GLU A 232 1.51 -24.98 -1.75
C GLU A 232 1.98 -23.69 -1.04
N TRP A 233 1.47 -23.42 0.16
CA TRP A 233 1.74 -22.15 0.84
C TRP A 233 3.16 -22.06 1.39
N VAL A 234 3.76 -23.17 1.86
CA VAL A 234 5.18 -23.19 2.27
C VAL A 234 6.09 -22.93 1.07
N GLY A 235 5.76 -23.51 -0.09
CA GLY A 235 6.49 -23.28 -1.35
C GLY A 235 6.50 -21.81 -1.74
N ILE A 236 5.33 -21.16 -1.69
CA ILE A 236 5.18 -19.72 -1.97
C ILE A 236 6.01 -18.89 -0.98
N VAL A 237 5.90 -19.16 0.32
CA VAL A 237 6.62 -18.39 1.36
C VAL A 237 8.14 -18.51 1.19
N LYS A 238 8.66 -19.72 1.00
CA LYS A 238 10.10 -19.95 0.81
C LYS A 238 10.65 -19.33 -0.48
N TYR A 239 9.80 -19.15 -1.49
CA TYR A 239 10.18 -18.49 -2.73
C TYR A 239 10.22 -16.96 -2.58
N MET A 240 9.22 -16.38 -1.88
CA MET A 240 9.05 -14.93 -1.79
C MET A 240 9.93 -14.26 -0.73
N PHE A 241 10.30 -14.98 0.32
CA PHE A 241 10.96 -14.42 1.50
C PHE A 241 12.30 -15.12 1.75
N ASN A 242 13.24 -14.38 2.37
CA ASN A 242 14.49 -14.96 2.85
C ASN A 242 14.23 -16.02 3.94
N ALA A 243 15.25 -16.78 4.33
CA ALA A 243 15.08 -17.90 5.25
C ALA A 243 14.54 -17.49 6.64
N GLU A 244 14.97 -16.35 7.18
CA GLU A 244 14.55 -15.87 8.51
C GLU A 244 13.08 -15.41 8.50
N ASP A 245 12.71 -14.60 7.52
CA ASP A 245 11.35 -14.11 7.34
C ASP A 245 10.40 -15.26 6.99
N ALA A 246 10.83 -16.19 6.15
CA ALA A 246 10.05 -17.38 5.79
C ALA A 246 9.70 -18.22 7.04
N VAL A 247 10.66 -18.44 7.95
CA VAL A 247 10.40 -19.14 9.21
C VAL A 247 9.36 -18.39 10.05
N SER A 248 9.51 -17.08 10.20
CA SER A 248 8.58 -16.24 10.95
C SER A 248 7.16 -16.26 10.38
N ILE A 249 7.04 -16.25 9.05
CA ILE A 249 5.75 -16.32 8.35
C ILE A 249 5.13 -17.72 8.49
N ILE A 250 5.91 -18.78 8.31
CA ILE A 250 5.43 -20.17 8.44
C ILE A 250 4.85 -20.41 9.82
N VAL A 251 5.49 -19.91 10.88
CA VAL A 251 4.97 -20.00 12.26
C VAL A 251 3.62 -19.29 12.37
N ARG A 252 3.50 -18.05 11.88
CA ARG A 252 2.23 -17.29 11.90
C ARG A 252 1.10 -17.98 11.13
N VAL A 253 1.39 -18.55 9.96
CA VAL A 253 0.39 -19.30 9.19
C VAL A 253 -0.11 -20.50 10.00
N ARG A 254 0.80 -21.24 10.65
CA ARG A 254 0.42 -22.38 11.50
C ARG A 254 -0.40 -21.96 12.71
N GLU A 255 -0.08 -20.84 13.35
CA GLU A 255 -0.87 -20.29 14.45
C GLU A 255 -2.31 -20.00 14.01
N VAL A 256 -2.49 -19.39 12.84
CA VAL A 256 -3.82 -19.12 12.26
C VAL A 256 -4.58 -20.42 11.97
N ILE A 257 -3.92 -21.45 11.43
CA ILE A 257 -4.55 -22.76 11.18
C ILE A 257 -5.05 -23.38 12.49
N VAL A 258 -4.22 -23.34 13.55
CA VAL A 258 -4.58 -23.86 14.88
C VAL A 258 -5.76 -23.07 15.47
N GLU A 259 -5.73 -21.74 15.39
CA GLU A 259 -6.81 -20.90 15.91
C GLU A 259 -8.15 -21.23 15.23
N HIS A 260 -8.16 -21.39 13.90
CA HIS A 260 -9.36 -21.79 13.17
C HIS A 260 -9.83 -23.20 13.55
N SER A 261 -8.91 -24.15 13.70
CA SER A 261 -9.23 -25.54 14.08
C SER A 261 -9.84 -25.63 15.48
N THR A 262 -9.40 -24.79 16.42
CA THR A 262 -9.96 -24.77 17.79
C THR A 262 -11.37 -24.19 17.86
N ARG A 263 -11.76 -23.36 16.88
CA ARG A 263 -13.11 -22.76 16.81
C ARG A 263 -14.13 -23.72 16.19
N THR A 264 -13.68 -24.64 15.34
CA THR A 264 -14.47 -25.72 14.73
C THR A 264 -14.36 -27.03 15.53
N VAL A 265 -14.75 -26.99 16.80
CA VAL A 265 -14.96 -28.22 17.59
C VAL A 265 -16.16 -28.97 16.99
N HIS A 266 -15.95 -30.09 16.27
CA HIS A 266 -16.86 -31.27 16.16
C HIS A 266 -16.80 -32.14 14.88
N HIS A 267 -15.83 -32.00 13.96
CA HIS A 267 -15.69 -33.00 12.89
C HIS A 267 -14.32 -33.66 12.85
N ALA A 268 -14.33 -34.97 12.63
CA ALA A 268 -13.14 -35.80 12.48
C ALA A 268 -12.42 -35.38 11.19
N VAL A 269 -11.49 -34.44 11.32
CA VAL A 269 -10.71 -33.90 10.20
C VAL A 269 -9.56 -34.86 9.88
N SER A 270 -9.48 -35.29 8.61
CA SER A 270 -8.36 -36.07 8.06
C SER A 270 -7.03 -35.34 8.32
N LEU A 271 -5.94 -36.08 8.56
CA LEU A 271 -4.60 -35.50 8.83
C LEU A 271 -4.11 -34.54 7.74
N GLN A 272 -4.59 -34.67 6.50
CA GLN A 272 -4.26 -33.75 5.38
C GLN A 272 -5.00 -32.40 5.44
N ASP A 273 -6.18 -32.34 6.06
CA ASP A 273 -6.95 -31.11 6.22
C ASP A 273 -6.47 -30.27 7.41
N GLN A 274 -5.63 -30.84 8.30
CA GLN A 274 -5.12 -30.15 9.48
C GLN A 274 -4.03 -29.10 9.18
N SER A 275 -3.47 -29.09 7.97
CA SER A 275 -2.47 -28.10 7.53
C SER A 275 -2.96 -27.18 6.41
N ALA A 276 -4.26 -27.16 6.14
CA ALA A 276 -4.87 -26.33 5.12
C ALA A 276 -5.30 -24.97 5.71
N ILE A 277 -5.12 -23.90 4.95
CA ILE A 277 -5.53 -22.54 5.31
C ILE A 277 -6.37 -21.96 4.17
N SER A 278 -7.34 -21.09 4.48
CA SER A 278 -8.05 -20.37 3.42
C SER A 278 -7.08 -19.47 2.65
N TYR A 279 -7.27 -19.31 1.33
CA TYR A 279 -6.42 -18.41 0.55
C TYR A 279 -6.44 -16.98 1.10
N VAL A 280 -7.61 -16.53 1.59
CA VAL A 280 -7.81 -15.20 2.17
C VAL A 280 -7.00 -15.01 3.44
N ASP A 281 -7.02 -15.98 4.36
CA ASP A 281 -6.25 -15.89 5.61
C ASP A 281 -4.74 -16.00 5.36
N PHE A 282 -4.33 -16.88 4.44
CA PHE A 282 -2.94 -16.97 4.01
C PHE A 282 -2.44 -15.63 3.47
N LEU A 283 -3.20 -15.04 2.53
CA LEU A 283 -2.86 -13.76 1.95
C LEU A 283 -2.83 -12.64 3.00
N LYS A 284 -3.77 -12.66 3.96
CA LYS A 284 -3.78 -11.71 5.08
C LYS A 284 -2.51 -11.81 5.93
N VAL A 285 -2.05 -13.02 6.26
CA VAL A 285 -0.79 -13.20 7.03
C VAL A 285 0.40 -12.57 6.30
N LEU A 286 0.51 -12.79 4.98
CA LEU A 286 1.60 -12.21 4.18
C LEU A 286 1.52 -10.68 4.13
N LEU A 287 0.31 -10.15 3.96
CA LEU A 287 0.05 -8.72 3.90
C LEU A 287 0.31 -8.02 5.23
N ASP A 288 -0.11 -8.62 6.34
CA ASP A 288 0.14 -8.11 7.69
C ASP A 288 1.63 -8.15 8.02
N PHE A 289 2.33 -9.22 7.62
CA PHE A 289 3.78 -9.30 7.74
C PHE A 289 4.47 -8.14 7.02
N GLN A 290 4.08 -7.90 5.76
CA GLN A 290 4.67 -6.85 4.93
C GLN A 290 4.37 -5.45 5.48
N LEU A 291 3.14 -5.19 5.93
CA LEU A 291 2.76 -3.92 6.55
C LEU A 291 3.57 -3.68 7.83
N ALA A 292 3.64 -4.67 8.73
CA ALA A 292 4.39 -4.54 9.98
C ALA A 292 5.91 -4.38 9.76
N GLY A 293 6.45 -4.97 8.68
CA GLY A 293 7.83 -4.74 8.25
C GLY A 293 8.04 -3.31 7.76
N HIS A 294 7.13 -2.81 6.93
CA HIS A 294 7.18 -1.44 6.40
C HIS A 294 7.02 -0.37 7.49
N GLU A 295 6.14 -0.59 8.46
CA GLU A 295 6.02 0.28 9.64
C GLU A 295 7.33 0.34 10.44
N ARG A 296 7.98 -0.82 10.66
CA ARG A 296 9.28 -0.88 11.32
C ARG A 296 10.36 -0.16 10.51
N PHE A 297 10.34 -0.32 9.18
CA PHE A 297 11.23 0.38 8.25
C PHE A 297 11.06 1.90 8.36
N LEU A 298 9.83 2.40 8.41
CA LEU A 298 9.55 3.83 8.48
C LEU A 298 9.60 4.42 9.89
N ALA A 299 9.60 3.62 10.96
CA ALA A 299 9.40 4.08 12.33
C ALA A 299 10.34 5.23 12.74
N LYS A 300 11.65 5.09 12.50
CA LYS A 300 12.64 6.14 12.82
C LYS A 300 12.38 7.40 12.00
N PHE A 301 12.11 7.24 10.71
CA PHE A 301 11.86 8.36 9.80
C PHE A 301 10.59 9.13 10.15
N VAL A 302 9.49 8.43 10.39
CA VAL A 302 8.21 9.03 10.82
C VAL A 302 8.37 9.74 12.16
N ALA A 303 9.16 9.19 13.09
CA ALA A 303 9.47 9.85 14.35
C ALA A 303 10.23 11.18 14.16
N ILE A 304 11.17 11.24 13.21
CA ILE A 304 11.89 12.47 12.86
C ILE A 304 10.95 13.46 12.16
N PHE A 305 10.18 13.01 11.17
CA PHE A 305 9.20 13.83 10.45
C PHE A 305 8.23 14.53 11.43
N ARG A 306 7.71 13.79 12.41
CA ARG A 306 6.79 14.30 13.45
C ARG A 306 7.43 15.33 14.40
N GLN A 307 8.76 15.47 14.44
CA GLN A 307 9.43 16.56 15.18
C GLN A 307 9.30 17.90 14.46
N PHE A 308 8.96 17.91 13.17
CA PHE A 308 8.81 19.12 12.36
C PHE A 308 7.36 19.35 11.91
N ASP A 309 6.53 18.31 11.90
CA ASP A 309 5.08 18.38 11.66
C ASP A 309 4.31 18.78 12.95
N MET A 310 4.37 20.07 13.29
CA MET A 310 3.87 20.61 14.56
C MET A 310 2.35 20.52 14.73
N ASP A 311 1.59 20.68 13.65
CA ASP A 311 0.14 20.59 13.66
C ASP A 311 -0.38 19.18 13.35
N ARG A 312 0.53 18.23 13.08
CA ARG A 312 0.25 16.80 12.83
C ARG A 312 -0.69 16.60 11.64
N ASN A 313 -0.53 17.41 10.61
CA ASN A 313 -1.35 17.36 9.40
C ASN A 313 -0.71 16.54 8.27
N GLY A 314 0.49 15.98 8.52
CA GLY A 314 1.24 15.17 7.56
C GLY A 314 1.99 15.97 6.50
N VAL A 315 2.19 17.27 6.70
CA VAL A 315 2.80 18.21 5.75
C VAL A 315 3.90 19.01 6.43
N LEU A 316 5.05 19.14 5.76
CA LEU A 316 6.11 20.07 6.14
C LEU A 316 6.15 21.26 5.18
N ASP A 317 6.52 22.41 5.73
CA ASP A 317 6.98 23.55 4.93
C ASP A 317 8.49 23.44 4.63
N GLU A 318 9.03 24.40 3.89
CA GLU A 318 10.47 24.44 3.57
C GLU A 318 11.35 24.40 4.82
N ALA A 319 11.01 25.16 5.87
CA ALA A 319 11.80 25.23 7.09
C ALA A 319 11.79 23.88 7.83
N GLY A 320 10.64 23.23 7.91
CA GLY A 320 10.47 21.90 8.45
C GLY A 320 11.26 20.85 7.68
N LEU A 321 11.20 20.87 6.34
CA LEU A 321 11.99 19.93 5.53
C LEU A 321 13.49 20.14 5.72
N ARG A 322 13.97 21.39 5.70
CA ARG A 322 15.39 21.69 5.94
C ARG A 322 15.85 21.20 7.30
N GLY A 323 15.08 21.47 8.36
CA GLY A 323 15.36 20.98 9.70
C GLY A 323 15.43 19.46 9.75
N MET A 324 14.45 18.79 9.13
CA MET A 324 14.40 17.33 9.04
C MET A 324 15.62 16.75 8.32
N LEU A 325 16.03 17.32 7.19
CA LEU A 325 17.20 16.86 6.42
C LEU A 325 18.50 16.96 7.23
N LYS A 326 18.65 17.97 8.08
CA LYS A 326 19.82 18.13 8.97
C LYS A 326 19.82 17.12 10.12
N VAL A 327 18.66 16.73 10.61
CA VAL A 327 18.55 15.65 11.61
C VAL A 327 18.87 14.30 10.98
N LEU A 328 18.42 14.06 9.75
CA LEU A 328 18.69 12.82 9.01
C LEU A 328 20.17 12.68 8.65
N ASP A 329 20.82 13.75 8.19
CA ASP A 329 22.26 13.78 7.94
C ASP A 329 22.84 15.17 8.26
N PRO A 330 23.49 15.34 9.43
CA PRO A 330 24.10 16.61 9.82
C PRO A 330 25.16 17.13 8.85
N ARG A 331 25.69 16.29 7.96
CA ARG A 331 26.74 16.66 7.00
C ARG A 331 26.19 17.27 5.71
N LYS A 332 24.88 17.18 5.45
CA LYS A 332 24.26 17.76 4.26
C LYS A 332 24.51 19.25 4.21
N THR A 333 25.02 19.73 3.09
CA THR A 333 25.24 21.16 2.81
C THR A 333 23.92 21.87 2.52
N GLU A 334 23.90 23.20 2.66
CA GLU A 334 22.70 23.97 2.29
C GLU A 334 22.35 23.89 0.81
N THR A 335 23.35 23.69 -0.05
CA THR A 335 23.13 23.48 -1.47
C THR A 335 22.36 22.18 -1.70
N GLU A 336 22.80 21.07 -1.11
CA GLU A 336 22.11 19.78 -1.22
C GLU A 336 20.70 19.82 -0.63
N CYS A 337 20.52 20.51 0.51
CA CYS A 337 19.18 20.70 1.07
C CYS A 337 18.26 21.49 0.13
N SER A 338 18.80 22.50 -0.55
CA SER A 338 18.04 23.32 -1.51
C SER A 338 17.74 22.55 -2.80
N GLU A 339 18.64 21.67 -3.25
CA GLU A 339 18.39 20.76 -4.38
C GLU A 339 17.26 19.77 -4.09
N LEU A 340 17.28 19.14 -2.91
CA LEU A 340 16.20 18.24 -2.47
C LEU A 340 14.87 18.98 -2.31
N LEU A 341 14.89 20.19 -1.73
CA LEU A 341 13.71 21.03 -1.63
C LEU A 341 13.15 21.36 -3.01
N ASN A 342 13.98 21.82 -3.96
CA ASN A 342 13.53 22.14 -5.32
C ASN A 342 13.00 20.91 -6.08
N LEU A 343 13.49 19.71 -5.74
CA LEU A 343 12.98 18.47 -6.31
C LEU A 343 11.57 18.14 -5.78
N MET A 344 11.32 18.40 -4.49
CA MET A 344 10.07 18.04 -3.80
C MET A 344 9.00 19.11 -3.92
N ASP A 345 9.38 20.39 -3.85
CA ASP A 345 8.50 21.55 -3.98
C ASP A 345 9.04 22.57 -4.99
N PRO A 346 9.07 22.22 -6.29
CA PRO A 346 9.63 23.06 -7.35
C PRO A 346 8.90 24.40 -7.55
N TYR A 347 7.73 24.57 -6.94
CA TYR A 347 6.89 25.75 -7.08
C TYR A 347 6.72 26.53 -5.77
N GLY A 348 7.38 26.13 -4.68
CA GLY A 348 7.35 26.82 -3.40
C GLY A 348 5.96 26.89 -2.77
N HIS A 349 5.18 25.80 -2.87
CA HIS A 349 3.87 25.69 -2.25
C HIS A 349 3.91 25.57 -0.73
N GLN A 350 5.07 25.30 -0.13
CA GLN A 350 5.23 25.04 1.30
C GLN A 350 4.37 23.86 1.78
N CYS A 351 4.25 22.85 0.91
CA CYS A 351 3.37 21.71 1.14
C CYS A 351 4.07 20.43 0.69
N ILE A 352 4.84 19.84 1.58
CA ILE A 352 5.61 18.62 1.34
C ILE A 352 5.05 17.50 2.23
N THR A 353 4.38 16.53 1.63
CA THR A 353 3.73 15.43 2.35
C THR A 353 4.72 14.35 2.82
N LEU A 354 4.36 13.56 3.83
CA LEU A 354 5.13 12.37 4.22
C LEU A 354 5.40 11.43 3.02
N SER A 355 4.39 11.21 2.18
CA SER A 355 4.50 10.35 0.99
C SER A 355 5.55 10.88 0.00
N GLU A 356 5.62 12.20 -0.20
CA GLU A 356 6.67 12.83 -1.01
C GLU A 356 8.04 12.68 -0.35
N CYS A 357 8.14 12.88 0.97
CA CYS A 357 9.37 12.62 1.73
C CYS A 357 9.88 11.19 1.53
N VAL A 358 9.02 10.18 1.72
CA VAL A 358 9.39 8.77 1.50
C VAL A 358 9.75 8.49 0.03
N THR A 359 9.10 9.19 -0.90
CA THR A 359 9.36 9.05 -2.34
C THR A 359 10.73 9.59 -2.74
N PHE A 360 11.06 10.81 -2.32
CA PHE A 360 12.25 11.51 -2.80
C PHE A 360 13.50 11.24 -1.94
N LEU A 361 13.32 10.84 -0.67
CA LEU A 361 14.41 10.63 0.28
C LEU A 361 14.73 9.13 0.49
N SER A 362 14.52 8.30 -0.53
CA SER A 362 14.79 6.86 -0.46
C SER A 362 16.25 6.52 -0.10
N LYS A 363 17.22 7.34 -0.51
CA LYS A 363 18.63 7.14 -0.16
C LYS A 363 18.89 7.41 1.32
N GLU A 364 18.33 8.49 1.83
CA GLU A 364 18.41 8.89 3.23
C GLU A 364 17.71 7.87 4.14
N LEU A 365 16.56 7.35 3.70
CA LEU A 365 15.84 6.28 4.39
C LEU A 365 16.70 5.02 4.55
N VAL A 366 17.35 4.56 3.48
CA VAL A 366 18.24 3.39 3.52
C VAL A 366 19.45 3.65 4.41
N ALA A 367 20.06 4.84 4.33
CA ALA A 367 21.19 5.21 5.18
C ALA A 367 20.82 5.23 6.68
N LEU A 368 19.66 5.78 7.04
CA LEU A 368 19.14 5.81 8.41
C LEU A 368 18.94 4.40 9.02
N MET A 369 18.69 3.41 8.16
CA MET A 369 18.54 2.01 8.55
C MET A 369 19.87 1.28 8.68
N ALA A 370 20.89 1.70 7.93
CA ALA A 370 22.20 1.09 7.90
C ALA A 370 23.06 1.45 9.13
N ASP A 371 22.73 2.52 9.86
CA ASP A 371 23.38 2.88 11.12
C ASP A 371 22.79 2.08 12.31
N PRO A 372 23.54 1.10 12.86
CA PRO A 372 23.20 0.52 14.15
C PRO A 372 23.51 1.57 15.22
N LEU A 373 22.58 1.76 16.16
CA LEU A 373 22.82 2.61 17.33
C LEU A 373 24.00 2.11 18.17
#